data_AF-A0A945IT41-F1
#
_entry.id   AF-A0A945IT41-F1
#
_cell.length_a   1.000
_cell.length_b   1.000
_cell.length_c   1.000
_cell.angle_alpha   90.00
_cell.angle_beta   90.00
_cell.angle_gamma   90.00
#
_symmetry.space_group_name_H-M   'P 1'
#
loop_
_entity.id
_entity.type
_entity.pdbx_description
1 polymer ?
#
loop_
_entity_poly.entity_id
_entity_poly.type
_entity_poly.pdbx_seq_one_letter_code
_entity_poly.pdbx_strand_id
1 'polypeptide(L)'
;MDDQQLLTGWGRTAASLATVKSVGVEQLAELDVGTRGAIARGLGRAYGDPAQNGGGSVIRIKPSANPVWIDSRAGTAAVDAGVSFDELLRRIVPHGFFVPVTPGTRFITVG
;
A
#
# COMPACT_ATOMS: atom_id res chain seq x y z
N MET A 1 12.60 -5.50 -12.97
CA MET A 1 13.02 -6.91 -12.88
C MET A 1 12.06 -7.56 -11.91
N ASP A 2 11.28 -8.51 -12.39
CA ASP A 2 10.23 -9.16 -11.62
C ASP A 2 10.87 -10.02 -10.52
N ASP A 3 10.58 -9.73 -9.26
CA ASP A 3 11.22 -10.36 -8.11
C ASP A 3 10.29 -11.42 -7.52
N GLN A 4 10.72 -12.68 -7.56
CA GLN A 4 9.99 -13.79 -6.94
C GLN A 4 10.20 -13.75 -5.43
N GLN A 5 9.14 -13.52 -4.68
CA GLN A 5 9.22 -13.44 -3.22
C GLN A 5 8.26 -14.42 -2.56
N LEU A 6 8.75 -15.09 -1.52
CA LEU A 6 7.89 -15.83 -0.60
C LEU A 6 7.23 -14.82 0.35
N LEU A 7 5.92 -14.68 0.24
CA LEU A 7 5.15 -13.76 1.05
C LEU A 7 4.42 -14.49 2.17
N THR A 8 4.12 -13.73 3.22
CA THR A 8 3.17 -14.08 4.29
C THR A 8 2.42 -12.82 4.71
N GLY A 9 1.32 -12.99 5.45
CA GLY A 9 0.79 -11.93 6.31
C GLY A 9 1.67 -11.69 7.54
N TRP A 10 1.27 -10.72 8.37
CA TRP A 10 1.98 -10.39 9.60
C TRP A 10 2.03 -11.57 10.59
N GLY A 11 1.05 -12.48 10.53
CA GLY A 11 1.00 -13.70 11.33
C GLY A 11 2.01 -14.78 10.92
N ARG A 12 2.70 -14.60 9.78
CA ARG A 12 3.73 -15.54 9.26
C ARG A 12 3.22 -16.97 9.02
N THR A 13 1.96 -17.10 8.62
CA THR A 13 1.34 -18.38 8.22
C THR A 13 0.98 -18.35 6.73
N ALA A 14 0.65 -19.54 6.17
CA ALA A 14 0.18 -19.71 4.79
C ALA A 14 1.07 -18.99 3.75
N ALA A 15 2.36 -19.31 3.74
CA ALA A 15 3.31 -18.68 2.84
C ALA A 15 3.04 -19.08 1.38
N SER A 16 3.17 -18.12 0.46
CA SER A 16 3.02 -18.37 -0.98
C SER A 16 4.02 -17.56 -1.79
N LEU A 17 4.53 -18.16 -2.88
CA LEU A 17 5.46 -17.48 -3.79
C LEU A 17 4.68 -16.60 -4.77
N ALA A 18 5.11 -15.36 -4.96
CA ALA A 18 4.49 -14.44 -5.90
C ALA A 18 5.52 -13.57 -6.62
N THR A 19 5.16 -13.06 -7.79
CA THR A 19 5.93 -12.06 -8.52
C THR A 19 5.62 -10.67 -7.97
N VAL A 20 6.56 -10.06 -7.27
CA VAL A 20 6.36 -8.73 -6.66
C VAL A 20 6.79 -7.63 -7.62
N LYS A 21 5.85 -6.72 -7.94
CA LYS A 21 6.08 -5.58 -8.81
C LYS A 21 5.89 -4.29 -8.02
N SER A 22 6.96 -3.49 -7.89
CA SER A 22 6.93 -2.21 -7.19
C SER A 22 6.94 -1.06 -8.19
N VAL A 23 5.79 -0.43 -8.39
CA VAL A 23 5.52 0.44 -9.55
C VAL A 23 4.91 1.78 -9.12
N GLY A 24 5.17 2.82 -9.93
CA GLY A 24 4.44 4.09 -9.85
C GLY A 24 3.04 3.97 -10.47
N VAL A 25 2.19 4.97 -10.23
CA VAL A 25 0.80 4.99 -10.72
C VAL A 25 0.74 4.98 -12.25
N GLU A 26 1.70 5.64 -12.89
CA GLU A 26 1.85 5.75 -14.35
C GLU A 26 2.12 4.41 -15.02
N GLN A 27 2.68 3.45 -14.29
CA GLN A 27 3.01 2.12 -14.80
C GLN A 27 1.88 1.10 -14.59
N LEU A 28 0.81 1.45 -13.88
CA LEU A 28 -0.26 0.50 -13.53
C LEU A 28 -1.09 0.07 -14.74
N ALA A 29 -1.37 0.97 -15.67
CA ALA A 29 -2.22 0.69 -16.83
C ALA A 29 -1.60 -0.32 -17.80
N GLU A 30 -0.28 -0.39 -17.85
CA GLU A 30 0.49 -1.25 -18.75
C GLU A 30 1.05 -2.49 -18.04
N LEU A 31 0.69 -2.69 -16.76
CA LEU A 31 1.26 -3.74 -15.95
C LEU A 31 0.78 -5.12 -16.43
N ASP A 32 1.71 -5.96 -16.90
CA ASP A 32 1.42 -7.37 -17.12
C ASP A 32 1.20 -8.08 -15.76
N VAL A 33 -0.03 -8.53 -15.53
CA VAL A 33 -0.44 -9.22 -14.31
C VAL A 33 -0.41 -10.75 -14.43
N GLY A 34 -0.15 -11.27 -15.64
CA GLY A 34 -0.19 -12.71 -15.92
C GLY A 34 -1.58 -13.34 -15.78
N THR A 35 -1.67 -14.65 -15.97
CA THR A 35 -2.93 -15.40 -16.01
C THR A 35 -3.54 -15.69 -14.63
N ARG A 36 -2.74 -15.57 -13.57
CA ARG A 36 -3.17 -15.74 -12.16
C ARG A 36 -3.68 -14.43 -11.54
N GLY A 37 -3.76 -13.36 -12.33
CA GLY A 37 -4.21 -12.04 -11.89
C GLY A 37 -3.24 -11.36 -10.93
N ALA A 38 -3.71 -10.29 -10.30
CA ALA A 38 -2.93 -9.49 -9.37
C ALA A 38 -3.72 -9.07 -8.13
N ILE A 39 -2.98 -8.80 -7.05
CA ILE A 39 -3.51 -8.14 -5.86
C ILE A 39 -2.57 -7.02 -5.41
N ALA A 40 -3.14 -5.92 -4.92
CA ALA A 40 -2.36 -4.87 -4.28
C ALA A 40 -1.87 -5.34 -2.90
N ARG A 41 -0.68 -4.90 -2.52
CA ARG A 41 -0.11 -5.14 -1.19
C ARG A 41 0.48 -3.84 -0.64
N GLY A 42 -0.12 -3.35 0.44
CA GLY A 42 0.41 -2.27 1.25
C GLY A 42 1.63 -2.71 2.08
N LEU A 43 1.66 -2.27 3.34
CA LEU A 43 2.75 -2.62 4.27
C LEU A 43 2.68 -4.04 4.84
N GLY A 44 1.68 -4.86 4.46
CA GLY A 44 1.62 -6.28 4.86
C GLY A 44 1.34 -6.50 6.35
N ARG A 45 0.51 -5.62 6.96
CA ARG A 45 0.12 -5.70 8.38
C ARG A 45 -1.18 -6.47 8.62
N ALA A 46 -1.91 -6.86 7.56
CA ALA A 46 -2.94 -7.88 7.69
C ALA A 46 -2.31 -9.21 8.13
N TYR A 47 -2.92 -9.90 9.08
CA TYR A 47 -2.33 -11.09 9.70
C TYR A 47 -2.36 -12.32 8.78
N GLY A 48 -3.44 -12.51 8.03
CA GLY A 48 -3.64 -13.64 7.12
C GLY A 48 -3.10 -13.40 5.71
N ASP A 49 -3.75 -14.00 4.72
CA ASP A 49 -3.35 -13.98 3.31
C ASP A 49 -4.06 -13.00 2.35
N PRO A 50 -4.85 -11.98 2.78
CA PRO A 50 -5.62 -11.17 1.84
C PRO A 50 -4.76 -10.25 0.95
N ALA A 51 -3.46 -10.14 1.21
CA ALA A 51 -2.51 -9.36 0.42
C ALA A 51 -1.41 -10.24 -0.20
N GLN A 52 -1.79 -11.47 -0.57
CA GLN A 52 -0.94 -12.46 -1.23
C GLN A 52 -1.63 -12.98 -2.51
N ASN A 53 -0.85 -13.35 -3.52
CA ASN A 53 -1.37 -14.02 -4.71
C ASN A 53 -0.38 -15.10 -5.17
N GLY A 54 -0.55 -16.31 -4.65
CA GLY A 54 0.31 -17.46 -4.94
C GLY A 54 0.35 -17.80 -6.44
N GLY A 55 1.56 -17.79 -7.01
CA GLY A 55 1.83 -18.01 -8.43
C GLY A 55 1.38 -16.85 -9.33
N GLY A 56 0.88 -15.75 -8.76
CA GLY A 56 0.43 -14.56 -9.50
C GLY A 56 1.26 -13.32 -9.17
N SER A 57 0.69 -12.16 -9.49
CA SER A 57 1.34 -10.86 -9.29
C SER A 57 0.90 -10.21 -7.99
N VAL A 58 1.85 -9.59 -7.29
CA VAL A 58 1.61 -8.75 -6.11
C VAL A 58 2.15 -7.36 -6.37
N ILE A 59 1.27 -6.36 -6.33
CA ILE A 59 1.57 -4.98 -6.74
C ILE A 59 1.80 -4.12 -5.50
N ARG A 60 2.96 -3.48 -5.42
CA ARG A 60 3.27 -2.46 -4.41
C ARG A 60 3.30 -1.11 -5.10
N ILE A 61 2.35 -0.25 -4.79
CA ILE A 61 2.25 1.08 -5.39
C ILE A 61 3.20 2.01 -4.63
N LYS A 62 4.13 2.61 -5.34
CA LYS A 62 5.03 3.64 -4.80
C LYS A 62 4.26 4.97 -4.73
N PRO A 63 4.32 5.71 -3.62
CA PRO A 63 3.83 7.07 -3.57
C PRO A 63 4.48 7.95 -4.64
N SER A 64 3.71 8.88 -5.19
CA SER A 64 4.23 9.92 -6.08
C SER A 64 5.16 10.89 -5.35
N ALA A 65 5.80 11.81 -6.09
CA ALA A 65 6.67 12.82 -5.50
C ALA A 65 5.94 13.77 -4.53
N ASN A 66 4.64 14.00 -4.74
CA ASN A 66 3.80 14.79 -3.85
C ASN A 66 2.52 14.03 -3.48
N PRO A 67 2.60 13.09 -2.52
CA PRO A 67 1.58 12.07 -2.37
C PRO A 67 0.48 12.44 -1.36
N VAL A 68 0.50 13.65 -0.78
CA VAL A 68 -0.50 14.15 0.18
C VAL A 68 -0.82 15.60 -0.15
N TRP A 69 -2.06 15.86 -0.54
CA TRP A 69 -2.58 17.20 -0.82
C TRP A 69 -3.68 17.53 0.19
N ILE A 70 -3.50 18.62 0.95
CA ILE A 70 -4.39 19.02 2.05
C ILE A 70 -5.23 20.23 1.61
N ASP A 71 -6.55 20.10 1.71
CA ASP A 71 -7.48 21.23 1.71
C ASP A 71 -7.82 21.57 3.15
N SER A 72 -7.10 22.55 3.71
CA SER A 72 -7.29 22.98 5.09
C SER A 72 -8.65 23.66 5.34
N ARG A 73 -9.31 24.18 4.30
CA ARG A 73 -10.62 24.83 4.44
C ARG A 73 -11.71 23.77 4.53
N ALA A 74 -11.60 22.72 3.74
CA ALA A 74 -12.55 21.60 3.75
C ALA A 74 -12.24 20.56 4.85
N GLY A 75 -11.03 20.55 5.40
CA GLY A 75 -10.59 19.53 6.36
C GLY A 75 -10.37 18.16 5.71
N THR A 76 -10.03 18.14 4.42
CA THR A 76 -9.86 16.91 3.63
C THR A 76 -8.45 16.79 3.10
N ALA A 77 -7.99 15.55 2.88
CA ALA A 77 -6.73 15.28 2.20
C ALA A 77 -6.93 14.26 1.07
N ALA A 78 -6.39 14.54 -0.11
CA ALA A 78 -6.20 13.55 -1.15
C ALA A 78 -4.82 12.91 -0.95
N VAL A 79 -4.79 11.58 -0.87
CA VAL A 79 -3.59 10.84 -0.48
C VAL A 79 -3.40 9.63 -1.39
N ASP A 80 -2.19 9.43 -1.88
CA ASP A 80 -1.85 8.23 -2.64
C ASP A 80 -2.03 6.99 -1.77
N ALA A 81 -2.63 5.93 -2.33
CA ALA A 81 -2.91 4.70 -1.59
C ALA A 81 -1.66 4.06 -0.97
N GLY A 82 -0.48 4.23 -1.58
CA GLY A 82 0.80 3.70 -1.08
C GLY A 82 1.40 4.46 0.12
N VAL A 83 0.86 5.63 0.50
CA VAL A 83 1.36 6.41 1.63
C VAL A 83 1.10 5.69 2.93
N SER A 84 2.11 5.63 3.79
CA SER A 84 1.96 5.08 5.13
C SER A 84 1.21 6.05 6.06
N PHE A 85 0.45 5.54 7.02
CA PHE A 85 -0.14 6.37 8.08
C PHE A 85 0.93 7.14 8.86
N ASP A 86 2.12 6.57 9.05
CA ASP A 86 3.27 7.26 9.65
C ASP A 86 3.66 8.52 8.86
N GLU A 87 3.77 8.43 7.53
CA GLU A 87 4.03 9.59 6.68
C GLU A 87 2.86 10.58 6.66
N LEU A 88 1.63 10.08 6.52
CA LEU A 88 0.43 10.91 6.51
C LEU A 88 0.34 11.76 7.77
N LEU A 89 0.50 11.13 8.95
CA LEU A 89 0.45 11.82 10.23
C LEU A 89 1.53 12.89 10.36
N ARG A 90 2.76 12.65 9.90
CA ARG A 90 3.82 13.67 9.89
C ARG A 90 3.45 14.89 9.05
N ARG A 91 2.61 14.74 8.02
CA ARG A 91 2.17 15.83 7.15
C ARG A 91 0.93 16.55 7.67
N ILE A 92 -0.08 15.85 8.20
CA ILE A 92 -1.36 16.48 8.55
C ILE A 92 -1.39 17.06 9.97
N VAL A 93 -0.64 16.47 10.91
CA VAL A 93 -0.62 16.91 12.32
C VAL A 93 -0.09 18.34 12.48
N PRO A 94 0.98 18.77 11.78
CA PRO A 94 1.43 20.16 11.83
C PRO A 94 0.39 21.19 11.38
N HIS A 95 -0.61 20.77 10.59
CA HIS A 95 -1.71 21.61 10.12
C HIS A 95 -2.94 21.56 11.05
N GLY A 96 -2.84 20.89 12.21
CA GLY A 96 -3.93 20.76 13.18
C GLY A 96 -4.95 19.68 12.86
N PHE A 97 -4.64 18.78 11.90
CA PHE A 97 -5.54 17.69 11.51
C PHE A 97 -5.09 16.34 12.07
N PHE A 98 -6.05 15.43 12.21
CA PHE A 98 -5.81 14.05 12.59
C PHE A 98 -6.71 13.11 11.77
N VAL A 99 -6.30 11.84 11.63
CA VAL A 99 -7.10 10.86 10.90
C VAL A 99 -8.41 10.54 11.66
N PRO A 100 -9.53 10.33 10.96
CA PRO A 100 -10.81 10.03 11.61
C PRO A 100 -10.87 8.65 12.26
N VAL A 101 -10.02 7.72 11.81
CA VAL A 101 -9.89 6.37 12.38
C VAL A 101 -8.42 6.07 12.61
N THR A 102 -8.08 5.69 13.84
CA THR A 102 -6.71 5.36 14.21
C THR A 102 -6.57 3.87 14.51
N PRO A 103 -5.86 3.10 13.66
CA PRO A 103 -5.54 1.72 13.97
C PRO A 103 -4.53 1.63 15.12
N GLY A 104 -4.36 0.43 15.70
CA GLY A 104 -3.34 0.18 16.73
C GLY A 104 -1.88 0.33 16.26
N THR A 105 -1.63 0.54 14.96
CA THR A 105 -0.30 0.77 14.39
C THR A 105 -0.34 1.72 13.21
N ARG A 106 0.59 2.67 13.16
CA ARG A 106 0.77 3.60 12.03
C ARG A 106 1.52 3.01 10.83
N PHE A 107 1.99 1.76 10.94
CA PHE A 107 2.75 1.10 9.88
C PHE A 107 1.83 0.36 8.90
N ILE A 108 0.77 1.02 8.46
CA ILE A 108 -0.16 0.59 7.41
C ILE A 108 -0.19 1.63 6.28
N THR A 109 -0.68 1.26 5.10
CA THR A 109 -0.97 2.19 4.00
C THR A 109 -2.36 2.81 4.12
N VAL A 110 -2.63 3.85 3.33
CA VAL A 110 -3.99 4.41 3.17
C VAL A 110 -4.91 3.44 2.43
N GLY A 111 -4.40 2.77 1.39
CA GLY A 111 -5.09 1.67 0.73
C GLY A 111 -4.89 0.32 1.41
#